data_AF-A0A497S1S0-F1
#
_entry.id   AF-A0A497S1S0-F1
#
_cell.length_a   1.000
_cell.length_b   1.000
_cell.length_c   1.000
_cell.angle_alpha   90.00
_cell.angle_beta   90.00
_cell.angle_gamma   90.00
#
_symmetry.space_group_name_H-M   'P 1'
#
loop_
_entity.id
_entity.type
_entity.pdbx_description
1 polymer ?
#
loop_
_entity_poly.entity_id
_entity_poly.type
_entity_poly.pdbx_seq_one_letter_code
_entity_poly.pdbx_strand_id
1 'polypeptide(L)' 'MDVGEENQSLSVEEGDIAYYPPMRAFCIFLCRSRPIDTVNLIGSVENPCLFKHVNEKDTIRLERI' A
#
# COMPACT_ATOMS: atom_id res chain seq x y z
N MET A 1 -11.00 17.97 -6.86
CA MET A 1 -10.10 18.29 -5.73
C MET A 1 -8.90 17.40 -5.93
N ASP A 2 -7.87 18.00 -6.50
CA ASP A 2 -6.57 17.36 -6.72
C ASP A 2 -5.91 17.27 -5.35
N VAL A 3 -5.91 16.08 -4.75
CA VAL A 3 -5.09 15.82 -3.57
C VAL A 3 -3.69 15.71 -4.12
N GLY A 4 -2.95 16.82 -4.08
CA GLY A 4 -1.63 16.94 -4.68
C GLY A 4 -0.71 15.78 -4.29
N GLU A 5 0.11 15.36 -5.25
CA GLU A 5 0.91 14.14 -5.17
C GLU A 5 2.10 14.34 -4.24
N GLU A 6 1.90 13.99 -2.97
CA GLU A 6 2.77 14.34 -1.85
C GLU A 6 4.02 13.46 -1.70
N ASN A 7 4.06 12.25 -2.31
CA ASN A 7 5.23 11.36 -2.26
C ASN A 7 5.19 10.26 -3.35
N GLN A 8 5.26 10.65 -4.63
CA GLN A 8 5.25 9.70 -5.75
C GLN A 8 6.51 8.83 -5.76
N SER A 9 6.35 7.53 -5.56
CA SER A 9 7.44 6.58 -5.76
C SER A 9 7.10 5.55 -6.83
N LEU A 10 8.05 5.31 -7.74
CA LEU A 10 8.01 4.23 -8.75
C LEU A 10 8.67 2.94 -8.22
N SER A 11 9.19 2.98 -6.99
CA SER A 11 9.83 1.85 -6.32
C SER A 11 9.23 1.69 -4.95
N VAL A 12 8.87 0.45 -4.61
CA VAL A 12 8.32 0.06 -3.32
C VAL A 12 9.09 -1.14 -2.79
N GLU A 13 9.26 -1.20 -1.48
CA GLU A 13 9.88 -2.32 -0.79
C GLU A 13 8.82 -3.27 -0.22
N GLU A 14 9.27 -4.45 0.21
CA GLU A 14 8.40 -5.38 0.92
C GLU A 14 7.99 -4.78 2.27
N GLY A 15 6.69 -4.69 2.51
CA GLY A 15 6.09 -4.06 3.68
C GLY A 15 5.59 -2.65 3.43
N ASP A 16 5.88 -2.02 2.29
CA ASP A 16 5.41 -0.66 2.04
C ASP A 16 3.87 -0.60 1.93
N ILE A 17 3.30 0.46 2.50
CA ILE A 17 1.89 0.81 2.38
C ILE A 17 1.82 2.07 1.52
N ALA A 18 1.04 1.99 0.45
CA ALA A 18 0.79 3.13 -0.41
C ALA A 18 -0.72 3.37 -0.60
N TYR A 19 -1.04 4.63 -0.89
CA TYR A 19 -2.36 5.01 -1.37
C TYR A 19 -2.30 5.19 -2.88
N TYR A 20 -3.24 4.59 -3.61
CA TYR A 20 -3.41 4.75 -5.05
C TYR A 20 -4.65 5.64 -5.33
N PRO A 21 -4.43 6.94 -5.61
CA PRO A 21 -5.52 7.91 -5.76
C PRO A 21 -6.56 7.56 -6.83
N PRO A 22 -6.19 7.06 -8.03
CA PRO A 22 -7.16 6.77 -9.09
C PRO A 22 -8.25 5.78 -8.70
N MET A 23 -7.92 4.73 -7.92
CA MET A 23 -8.89 3.76 -7.42
C MET A 23 -9.39 4.05 -6.00
N ARG A 24 -8.86 5.09 -5.34
CA ARG A 24 -9.05 5.34 -3.90
C ARG A 24 -8.80 4.07 -3.07
N ALA A 25 -7.71 3.38 -3.39
CA ALA A 25 -7.36 2.09 -2.80
C ALA A 25 -6.08 2.20 -1.96
N PHE A 26 -6.02 1.39 -0.90
CA PHE A 26 -4.77 1.16 -0.17
C PHE A 26 -4.09 -0.10 -0.72
N CYS A 27 -2.79 0.02 -0.98
CA CYS A 27 -1.95 -1.05 -1.47
C CYS A 27 -0.94 -1.41 -0.37
N ILE A 28 -0.84 -2.69 -0.04
CA ILE A 28 0.21 -3.23 0.83
C ILE A 28 1.09 -4.11 -0.04
N PHE A 29 2.36 -3.78 -0.16
CA PHE A 29 3.29 -4.52 -1.02
C PHE A 29 3.96 -5.64 -0.24
N LEU A 30 3.57 -6.89 -0.49
CA LEU A 30 4.09 -8.07 0.24
C LEU A 30 5.33 -8.71 -0.39
N CYS A 31 5.73 -8.22 -1.55
CA CYS A 31 6.93 -8.59 -2.26
C CYS A 31 7.47 -7.34 -2.95
N ARG A 32 8.77 -7.32 -3.23
CA ARG A 32 9.36 -6.33 -4.15
C ARG A 32 8.64 -6.40 -5.49
N SER A 33 7.90 -5.36 -5.79
CA SER A 33 7.10 -5.24 -7.00
C SER A 33 7.24 -3.82 -7.52
N ARG A 34 6.96 -3.63 -8.81
CA ARG A 34 6.86 -2.30 -9.39
C ARG A 34 5.39 -1.95 -9.47
N PRO A 35 4.92 -0.88 -8.83
CA PRO A 35 3.56 -0.42 -9.03
C PRO A 35 3.38 -0.07 -10.52
N ILE A 36 2.15 -0.24 -11.02
CA ILE A 36 1.81 0.03 -12.41
C ILE A 36 1.93 1.53 -12.73
N ASP A 37 1.78 2.37 -11.71
CA ASP A 37 1.80 3.83 -11.80
C ASP A 37 2.37 4.43 -10.51
N THR A 38 2.53 5.75 -10.44
CA THR A 38 2.96 6.43 -9.22
C THR A 38 1.96 6.19 -8.08
N VAL A 39 2.48 5.79 -6.93
CA VAL A 39 1.72 5.59 -5.70
C VAL A 39 2.29 6.49 -4.61
N ASN A 40 1.42 6.94 -3.71
CA ASN A 40 1.85 7.73 -2.56
C ASN A 40 2.20 6.79 -1.42
N LEU A 41 3.50 6.69 -1.09
CA LEU A 41 3.93 5.93 0.09
C LEU A 41 3.48 6.66 1.36
N ILE A 42 2.68 5.98 2.18
CA ILE A 42 2.09 6.53 3.41
C ILE A 42 2.62 5.86 4.68
N GLY A 43 3.37 4.77 4.55
CA GLY A 43 3.97 4.07 5.68
C GLY A 43 4.49 2.68 5.29
N SER A 44 4.77 1.88 6.30
CA SER A 44 5.21 0.50 6.15
C SER A 44 4.63 -0.40 7.25
N VAL A 45 4.59 -1.70 6.96
CA VAL A 45 4.19 -2.77 7.87
C VAL A 45 5.44 -3.37 8.51
N GLU A 46 5.46 -3.52 9.83
CA GLU A 46 6.58 -4.16 10.53
C GLU A 46 6.70 -5.67 10.25
N ASN A 47 5.57 -6.38 10.08
CA ASN A 47 5.51 -7.83 9.82
C ASN A 47 4.69 -8.18 8.56
N PRO A 48 5.22 -7.93 7.34
CA PRO A 48 4.50 -8.17 6.08
C PRO A 48 4.15 -9.64 5.85
N CYS A 49 4.93 -10.58 6.40
CA CYS A 49 4.69 -12.02 6.28
C CYS A 49 3.31 -12.47 6.81
N LEU A 50 2.67 -11.71 7.69
CA LEU A 50 1.33 -12.02 8.21
C LEU A 50 0.28 -12.06 7.09
N PHE A 51 0.44 -11.22 6.07
CA PHE A 51 -0.50 -11.14 4.96
C PHE A 51 -0.34 -12.27 3.92
N LYS A 52 0.67 -13.15 4.03
CA LYS A 52 0.83 -14.29 3.12
C LYS A 52 -0.30 -15.31 3.18
N HIS A 53 -1.07 -15.32 4.26
CA HIS A 53 -2.21 -16.22 4.46
C HIS A 53 -3.56 -15.57 4.16
N VAL A 54 -3.57 -14.29 3.76
CA VAL A 54 -4.79 -13.55 3.45
C VAL A 54 -5.30 -13.95 2.08
N ASN A 55 -6.61 -14.20 1.99
CA ASN A 55 -7.30 -14.57 0.77
C ASN A 55 -8.25 -13.45 0.31
N GLU A 56 -8.72 -13.55 -0.92
CA GLU A 56 -9.81 -12.70 -1.39
C GLU A 56 -11.03 -12.81 -0.45
N LYS A 57 -11.59 -11.65 -0.08
CA LYS A 57 -12.73 -11.45 0.85
C LYS A 57 -12.40 -11.45 2.35
N ASP A 58 -11.15 -11.64 2.73
CA ASP A 58 -10.76 -11.39 4.12
C ASP A 58 -10.92 -9.91 4.46
N THR A 59 -11.35 -9.63 5.70
CA THR A 59 -11.56 -8.26 6.16
C THR A 59 -10.30 -7.71 6.82
N ILE A 60 -9.78 -6.61 6.30
CA ILE A 60 -8.66 -5.88 6.88
C ILE A 60 -9.21 -4.73 7.73
N ARG A 61 -8.82 -4.65 9.01
CA ARG A 61 -9.18 -3.55 9.90
C ARG A 61 -8.01 -2.58 10.01
N LEU A 62 -8.25 -1.31 9.66
CA LEU A 62 -7.31 -0.22 9.83
C LEU A 62 -7.72 0.62 11.04
N GLU A 63 -6.84 0.75 12.02
CA GLU A 63 -7.07 1.52 13.23
C GLU A 63 -5.96 2.54 13.45
N ARG A 64 -6.34 3.71 13.94
CA ARG A 64 -5.40 4.72 14.42
C ARG A 64 -5.17 4.46 15.91
N ILE A 65 -3.92 4.20 16.27
CA ILE A 65 -3.46 4.07 17.66
C ILE A 65 -3.09 5.45 18.19
#